data_AF-A0A2D9I1N1-F1
#
_entry.id   AF-A0A2D9I1N1-F1
#
_cell.length_a   1.000
_cell.length_b   1.000
_cell.length_c   1.000
_cell.angle_alpha   90.00
_cell.angle_beta   90.00
_cell.angle_gamma   90.00
#
_symmetry.space_group_name_H-M   'P 1'
#
loop_
_entity.id
_entity.type
_entity.pdbx_description
1 polymer ?
#
loop_
_entity_poly.entity_id
_entity_poly.type
_entity_poly.pdbx_seq_one_letter_code
_entity_poly.pdbx_strand_id
1 'polypeptide(L)' 'MKLTLLSLVVSGLVFFATQSITHATALPTVTQNESIAHGGGCRKSSPPGQCCHMDNKAGSVHCH' A
#
# COMPACT_ATOMS: atom_id res chain seq x y z
N MET A 1 -34.37 -19.71 -39.90
CA MET A 1 -32.99 -20.24 -40.04
C MET A 1 -31.97 -19.15 -40.28
N LYS A 2 -32.15 -18.23 -41.25
CA LYS A 2 -31.19 -17.15 -41.53
C LYS A 2 -31.10 -16.08 -40.42
N LEU A 3 -32.26 -15.67 -39.89
CA LEU A 3 -32.35 -14.69 -38.79
C LEU A 3 -31.85 -15.25 -37.44
N THR A 4 -32.09 -16.54 -37.19
CA THR A 4 -31.59 -17.25 -36.00
C THR A 4 -30.06 -17.43 -36.02
N LEU A 5 -29.47 -17.63 -37.20
CA LEU A 5 -28.02 -17.74 -37.36
C LEU A 5 -27.33 -16.38 -37.15
N LEU A 6 -27.94 -15.30 -37.62
CA LEU A 6 -27.43 -13.93 -37.43
C LEU A 6 -27.43 -13.52 -35.95
N SER A 7 -28.47 -13.88 -35.20
CA SER A 7 -28.54 -13.61 -33.76
C SER A 7 -27.45 -14.31 -32.96
N LEU A 8 -27.09 -15.54 -33.31
CA LEU A 8 -26.05 -16.30 -32.61
C LEU A 8 -24.66 -15.69 -32.81
N VAL A 9 -24.36 -15.24 -34.03
CA VAL A 9 -23.08 -14.62 -34.39
C VAL A 9 -22.91 -13.27 -33.68
N VAL A 10 -23.96 -12.45 -33.62
CA VAL A 10 -23.92 -11.15 -32.94
C VAL A 10 -23.72 -11.32 -31.43
N SER A 11 -24.41 -12.26 -30.78
CA SER A 11 -24.20 -12.53 -29.35
C SER A 11 -22.80 -13.05 -29.04
N GLY A 12 -22.22 -13.89 -29.90
CA GLY A 12 -20.85 -14.39 -29.71
C GLY A 12 -19.80 -13.27 -29.78
N LEU A 13 -19.98 -12.30 -30.68
CA LEU A 13 -19.06 -11.17 -30.85
C LEU A 13 -19.06 -10.24 -29.63
N VAL A 14 -20.23 -9.99 -29.03
CA VAL A 14 -20.39 -9.15 -27.84
C VAL A 14 -19.71 -9.79 -26.62
N PHE A 15 -19.84 -11.11 -26.45
CA PHE A 15 -19.26 -11.83 -25.31
C PHE A 15 -17.72 -11.82 -25.32
N PHE A 16 -17.11 -11.94 -26.52
CA PHE A 16 -15.66 -11.86 -26.68
C PHE A 16 -15.10 -10.46 -26.42
N ALA A 17 -15.85 -9.41 -26.79
CA ALA A 17 -15.42 -8.02 -26.60
C ALA A 17 -15.45 -7.57 -25.13
N THR A 18 -16.23 -8.23 -24.26
CA THR A 18 -16.37 -7.85 -22.85
C THR A 18 -15.36 -8.49 -21.91
N GLN A 19 -14.44 -9.33 -22.40
CA GLN A 19 -13.42 -9.97 -21.57
C GLN A 19 -12.27 -8.98 -21.29
N SER A 20 -12.57 -7.97 -20.47
CA SER A 20 -11.60 -6.99 -20.01
C SER A 20 -10.78 -7.56 -18.85
N ILE A 21 -9.49 -7.33 -18.93
CA ILE A 21 -8.44 -7.96 -18.14
C ILE A 21 -8.44 -7.35 -16.72
N THR A 22 -8.88 -8.10 -15.72
CA THR A 22 -8.60 -7.78 -14.32
C THR A 22 -7.12 -8.04 -14.04
N HIS A 23 -6.28 -7.03 -14.24
CA HIS A 23 -4.95 -7.00 -13.64
C HIS A 23 -5.08 -6.57 -12.18
N ALA A 24 -4.94 -7.52 -11.27
CA ALA A 24 -4.69 -7.21 -9.86
C ALA A 24 -3.27 -6.65 -9.76
N THR A 25 -3.14 -5.33 -9.88
CA THR A 25 -1.94 -4.62 -9.45
C THR A 25 -1.93 -4.69 -7.92
N ALA A 26 -1.24 -5.69 -7.38
CA ALA A 26 -0.85 -5.66 -5.98
C ALA A 26 0.03 -4.41 -5.79
N LEU A 27 -0.58 -3.33 -5.28
CA LEU A 27 0.19 -2.19 -4.81
C LEU A 27 1.06 -2.71 -3.67
N PRO A 28 2.40 -2.58 -3.74
CA PRO A 28 3.20 -2.82 -2.55
C PRO A 28 2.70 -1.84 -1.49
N THR A 29 2.11 -2.36 -0.42
CA THR A 29 1.92 -1.60 0.81
C THR A 29 3.32 -1.27 1.32
N VAL A 30 3.82 -0.11 0.91
CA VAL A 30 4.96 0.51 1.58
C VAL A 30 4.41 0.92 2.93
N THR A 31 4.55 0.06 3.92
CA THR A 31 4.53 0.47 5.32
C THR A 31 5.71 1.42 5.46
N GLN A 32 5.44 2.71 5.24
CA GLN A 32 6.35 3.81 5.55
C GLN A 32 6.48 3.79 7.08
N ASN A 33 7.25 2.84 7.61
CA ASN A 33 7.94 3.05 8.87
C ASN A 33 9.10 4.00 8.53
N GLU A 34 8.72 5.22 8.14
CA GLU A 34 9.63 6.35 8.05
C GLU A 34 10.12 6.54 9.47
N SER A 35 11.20 5.83 9.81
CA SER A 35 11.97 6.12 10.99
C SER A 35 12.48 7.53 10.76
N ILE A 36 11.72 8.52 11.25
CA ILE A 36 12.12 9.91 11.22
C ILE A 36 13.53 9.93 11.80
N ALA A 37 14.51 10.17 10.93
CA ALA A 37 15.91 10.09 11.27
C ALA A 37 16.25 11.34 12.08
N HIS A 38 15.83 11.37 13.34
CA HIS A 38 16.44 12.22 14.33
C HIS A 38 17.85 11.67 14.54
N GLY A 39 18.88 12.48 14.28
CA GLY A 39 20.29 12.09 14.16
C GLY A 39 20.98 11.52 15.43
N GLY A 40 20.22 11.04 16.41
CA GLY A 40 20.67 10.14 17.46
C GLY A 40 19.65 9.01 17.57
N GLY A 41 20.07 7.75 17.68
CA GLY A 41 19.13 6.63 17.81
C GLY A 41 18.36 6.65 19.14
N CYS A 42 17.11 6.18 19.17
CA CYS A 42 16.28 6.10 20.37
C CYS A 42 16.98 5.35 21.52
N ARG A 43 16.69 5.71 22.77
CA ARG A 43 17.12 4.90 23.92
C ARG A 43 16.45 3.53 23.85
N LYS A 44 17.19 2.47 24.20
CA LYS A 44 16.65 1.09 24.25
C LYS A 44 15.50 0.94 25.25
N SER A 45 15.46 1.78 26.28
CA SER A 45 14.43 1.81 27.31
C SER A 45 13.21 2.66 26.93
N SER A 46 13.07 3.08 25.67
CA SER A 46 11.93 3.89 25.26
C SER A 46 10.63 3.07 25.32
N PRO A 47 9.50 3.65 25.76
CA PRO A 47 8.21 2.96 25.74
C PRO A 47 7.80 2.56 24.31
N PRO A 48 6.93 1.54 24.15
CA PRO A 48 6.39 1.18 22.85
C PRO A 48 5.73 2.38 22.17
N GLY A 49 6.11 2.66 20.92
CA GLY A 49 5.56 3.76 20.13
C GLY A 49 6.19 5.14 20.37
N GLN A 50 7.07 5.29 21.36
CA GLN A 50 7.79 6.54 21.61
C GLN A 50 9.30 6.38 21.41
N CYS A 51 9.95 7.41 20.89
CA CYS A 51 11.40 7.51 20.82
C CYS A 51 11.90 8.53 21.85
N CYS A 52 12.48 8.05 22.95
CA CYS A 52 13.05 8.93 23.98
C CYS A 52 14.56 9.13 23.76
N HIS A 53 15.02 10.35 24.03
CA HIS A 53 16.40 10.79 23.87
C HIS A 53 16.93 11.51 25.10
N MET A 54 18.20 11.29 25.41
CA MET A 54 18.90 12.06 26.44
C MET A 54 19.57 13.27 25.78
N ASP A 55 19.12 14.46 26.13
CA ASP A 55 19.88 15.67 25.85
C ASP A 55 21.00 15.82 26.88
N ASN A 56 22.22 15.43 26.51
CA ASN A 56 23.39 15.51 27.41
C ASN A 56 23.77 16.94 27.75
N LYS A 57 23.36 17.93 26.96
CA LYS A 57 23.63 19.35 27.21
C LYS A 57 22.65 19.90 28.24
N ALA A 58 21.37 19.55 28.12
CA ALA A 58 20.33 19.98 29.06
C ALA A 58 20.20 19.06 30.29
N GLY A 59 20.77 17.85 30.25
CA GLY A 59 20.62 16.84 31.29
C GLY A 59 19.20 16.31 31.44
N SER A 60 18.39 16.36 30.39
CA SER A 60 16.97 15.99 30.42
C SER A 60 16.63 14.96 29.33
N VAL A 61 15.60 14.15 29.61
CA VAL A 61 15.05 13.20 28.65
C VAL A 61 13.84 13.83 28.00
N HIS A 62 13.78 13.79 26.68
CA HIS A 62 12.62 14.18 25.90
C HIS A 62 12.17 12.99 25.04
N CYS A 63 10.86 12.82 24.86
CA CYS A 63 10.28 11.74 24.05
C CYS A 63 9.47 12.32 22.90
N HIS A 64 9.57 11.66 21.74
CA HIS A 64 8.76 11.90 20.56
C HIS A 64 7.80 10.74 20.35
#